data_AF-A0A7J7PUN7-F1
#
_entry.id   AF-A0A7J7PUN7-F1
#
_cell.length_a   1.000
_cell.length_b   1.000
_cell.length_c   1.000
_cell.angle_alpha   90.00
_cell.angle_beta   90.00
_cell.angle_gamma   90.00
#
_symmetry.space_group_name_H-M   'P 1'
#
loop_
_entity.id
_entity.type
_entity.pdbx_description
1 polymer ?
#
loop_
_entity_poly.entity_id
_entity_poly.type
_entity_poly.pdbx_seq_one_letter_code
_entity_poly.pdbx_strand_id
1 'polypeptide(L)'
;MQQQQQQQQQLVRVPRGSVLCICPIESHHDSRLFPGDPWRFDPDRPGVQGLQPGTVVPSLAGMGYGGGFWRCPGRFFAEMELALFVQLVLLQLRLTPTQAAAAEPARPVAAAQQQQLRKEQQGIHLTVQVQLEAAAGSKRCRGACRTCSCLG
;
A
#
# COMPACT_ATOMS: atom_id res chain seq x y z
N MET A 1 25.96 -8.62 17.87
CA MET A 1 26.81 -8.95 16.71
C MET A 1 26.32 -8.15 15.51
N GLN A 2 26.78 -6.90 15.38
CA GLN A 2 26.41 -5.99 14.30
C GLN A 2 27.45 -6.18 13.17
N GLN A 3 27.09 -6.93 12.13
CA GLN A 3 27.90 -6.96 10.91
C GLN A 3 27.68 -5.65 10.17
N GLN A 4 28.65 -4.75 10.29
CA GLN A 4 28.82 -3.60 9.40
C GLN A 4 29.02 -4.14 7.98
N GLN A 5 27.96 -4.12 7.18
CA GLN A 5 28.11 -4.30 5.73
C GLN A 5 28.95 -3.13 5.21
N GLN A 6 30.21 -3.42 4.90
CA GLN A 6 31.10 -2.51 4.18
C GLN A 6 30.45 -2.19 2.82
N GLN A 7 29.81 -1.03 2.71
CA GLN A 7 29.43 -0.47 1.42
C GLN A 7 30.72 -0.16 0.67
N GLN A 8 31.10 -1.04 -0.26
CA GLN A 8 32.13 -0.73 -1.25
C GLN A 8 31.62 0.45 -2.09
N GLN A 9 32.03 1.66 -1.72
CA GLN A 9 31.77 2.85 -2.50
C GLN A 9 32.75 2.86 -3.67
N GLN A 10 32.30 2.39 -4.83
CA GLN A 10 33.08 2.51 -6.05
C GLN A 10 32.97 3.94 -6.57
N LEU A 11 34.12 4.60 -6.75
CA LEU A 11 34.17 5.92 -7.37
C LEU A 11 33.84 5.80 -8.85
N VAL A 12 32.66 6.29 -9.24
CA VAL A 12 32.23 6.36 -10.64
C VAL A 12 32.23 7.82 -11.09
N ARG A 13 32.94 8.12 -12.18
CA ARG A 13 32.90 9.45 -12.80
C ARG A 13 31.70 9.54 -13.73
N VAL A 14 30.73 10.37 -13.36
CA VAL A 14 29.57 10.69 -14.20
C VAL A 14 29.88 11.96 -15.01
N PRO A 15 29.86 11.92 -16.36
CA PRO A 15 30.08 13.11 -17.18
C PRO A 15 29.05 14.23 -16.92
N ARG A 16 29.46 15.48 -17.12
CA ARG A 16 28.53 16.62 -17.08
C ARG A 16 27.51 16.48 -18.20
N GLY A 17 26.25 16.78 -17.91
CA GLY A 17 25.14 16.67 -18.86
C GLY A 17 24.49 15.29 -18.89
N SER A 18 25.03 14.31 -18.17
CA SER A 18 24.36 13.02 -17.98
C SER A 18 23.08 13.16 -17.16
N VAL A 19 22.09 12.34 -17.50
CA VAL A 19 20.88 12.14 -16.70
C VAL A 19 21.07 10.90 -15.84
N LEU A 20 20.86 11.03 -14.53
CA LEU A 20 20.82 9.91 -13.60
C LEU A 20 19.38 9.52 -13.34
N CYS A 21 19.07 8.23 -13.51
CA CYS A 21 17.75 7.69 -13.21
C CYS A 21 17.83 6.81 -11.97
N ILE A 22 16.95 7.09 -10.99
CA ILE A 22 16.73 6.22 -9.84
C ILE A 22 15.40 5.50 -10.08
N CYS A 23 15.38 4.18 -9.88
CA CYS A 23 14.22 3.35 -10.12
C CYS A 23 13.71 2.73 -8.81
N PRO A 24 12.63 3.27 -8.20
CA PRO A 24 12.11 2.74 -6.95
C PRO A 24 11.69 1.26 -7.03
N ILE A 25 11.26 0.78 -8.20
CA ILE A 25 10.86 -0.62 -8.37
C ILE A 25 12.03 -1.57 -8.05
N GLU A 26 13.24 -1.24 -8.47
CA GLU A 26 14.44 -2.04 -8.23
C GLU A 26 14.73 -2.10 -6.73
N SER A 27 14.66 -0.96 -6.05
CA SER A 27 14.92 -0.89 -4.60
C SER A 27 13.84 -1.58 -3.77
N HIS A 28 12.56 -1.44 -4.14
CA HIS A 28 11.44 -2.08 -3.44
C HIS A 28 11.40 -3.61 -3.64
N HIS A 29 12.07 -4.12 -4.68
CA HIS A 29 12.16 -5.55 -4.98
C HIS A 29 13.54 -6.17 -4.70
N ASP A 30 14.45 -5.42 -4.08
CA ASP A 30 15.79 -5.90 -3.72
C ASP A 30 15.72 -6.73 -2.43
N SER A 31 16.08 -8.01 -2.52
CA SER A 31 16.08 -8.94 -1.38
C SER A 31 17.10 -8.58 -0.29
N ARG A 32 18.08 -7.71 -0.58
CA ARG A 32 19.02 -7.18 0.41
C ARG A 32 18.38 -6.11 1.29
N LEU A 33 17.41 -5.37 0.75
CA LEU A 33 16.65 -4.34 1.47
C LEU A 33 15.38 -4.91 2.10
N PHE A 34 14.77 -5.89 1.43
CA PHE A 34 13.56 -6.57 1.88
C PHE A 34 13.77 -8.09 1.86
N PRO A 35 14.36 -8.66 2.93
CA PRO A 35 14.63 -10.09 3.02
C PRO A 35 13.37 -10.95 2.88
N GLY A 36 13.52 -12.15 2.33
CA GLY A 36 12.43 -13.05 2.01
C GLY A 36 12.02 -12.96 0.55
N ASP A 37 10.72 -12.92 0.28
CA ASP A 37 10.17 -12.71 -1.07
C ASP A 37 9.72 -11.25 -1.23
N PRO A 38 10.52 -10.39 -1.88
CA PRO A 38 10.19 -8.97 -1.97
C PRO A 38 9.03 -8.71 -2.94
N TRP A 39 8.75 -9.63 -3.87
CA TRP A 39 7.64 -9.55 -4.84
C TRP A 39 6.28 -9.95 -4.23
N ARG A 40 6.29 -10.63 -3.10
CA ARG A 40 5.08 -10.98 -2.37
C ARG A 40 4.57 -9.77 -1.59
N PHE A 41 3.29 -9.45 -1.75
CA PHE A 41 2.59 -8.51 -0.88
C PHE A 41 2.51 -9.09 0.54
N ASP A 42 3.13 -8.40 1.49
CA ASP A 42 3.16 -8.75 2.91
C ASP A 42 3.12 -7.46 3.76
N PRO A 43 1.95 -7.07 4.31
CA PRO A 43 1.83 -5.87 5.12
C PRO A 43 2.55 -5.99 6.47
N ASP A 44 2.83 -7.22 6.94
CA ASP A 44 3.50 -7.50 8.20
C ASP A 44 5.01 -7.71 8.04
N ARG A 45 5.57 -7.38 6.86
CA ARG A 45 6.99 -7.53 6.58
C ARG A 45 7.84 -6.79 7.63
N PRO A 46 8.92 -7.41 8.15
CA PRO A 46 9.85 -6.75 9.06
C PRO A 46 10.37 -5.42 8.51
N GLY A 47 10.31 -4.37 9.32
CA GLY A 47 10.70 -3.00 8.93
C GLY A 47 9.64 -2.19 8.19
N VAL A 48 8.53 -2.80 7.78
CA VAL A 48 7.34 -2.13 7.25
C VAL A 48 6.21 -2.13 8.28
N GLN A 49 6.08 -3.22 9.04
CA GLN A 49 5.07 -3.35 10.08
C GLN A 49 5.18 -2.22 11.12
N GLY A 50 4.06 -1.57 11.40
CA GLY A 50 3.96 -0.54 12.44
C GLY A 50 4.56 0.82 12.08
N LEU A 51 4.98 1.04 10.82
CA LEU A 51 5.35 2.37 10.35
C LEU A 51 4.14 3.32 10.47
N GLN A 52 4.37 4.44 11.16
CA GLN A 52 3.35 5.48 11.29
C GLN A 52 3.31 6.35 10.04
N PRO A 53 2.17 6.97 9.72
CA PRO A 53 2.09 7.98 8.67
C PRO A 53 3.19 9.03 8.83
N GLY A 54 3.87 9.34 7.73
CA GLY A 54 4.96 10.29 7.68
C GLY A 54 6.32 9.75 8.13
N THR A 55 6.41 8.47 8.50
CA THR A 55 7.71 7.86 8.87
C THR A 55 8.67 7.92 7.68
N VAL A 56 9.85 8.48 7.92
CA VAL A 56 10.91 8.51 6.92
C VAL A 56 11.83 7.34 7.18
N VAL A 57 11.86 6.37 6.28
CA VAL A 57 12.87 5.30 6.29
C VAL A 57 14.13 5.84 5.60
N PRO A 58 15.25 6.06 6.32
CA PRO A 58 16.46 6.63 5.75
C PRO A 58 17.25 5.56 5.00
N SER A 59 16.81 5.17 3.81
CA SER A 59 17.55 4.32 2.86
C SER A 59 16.85 4.29 1.49
N LEU A 60 17.40 3.55 0.53
CA LEU A 60 16.74 3.25 -0.75
C LEU A 60 15.41 2.48 -0.55
N ALA A 61 15.22 1.83 0.59
CA ALA A 61 13.98 1.13 0.95
C ALA A 61 12.80 2.10 1.19
N GLY A 62 13.08 3.36 1.51
CA GLY A 62 12.09 4.39 1.84
C GLY A 62 11.70 5.32 0.68
N MET A 63 11.92 4.92 -0.58
CA MET A 63 11.79 5.82 -1.74
C MET A 63 10.38 5.93 -2.33
N GLY A 64 9.33 5.52 -1.60
CA GLY A 64 7.93 5.64 -2.05
C GLY A 64 7.49 7.06 -2.42
N TYR A 65 8.08 8.08 -1.78
CA TYR A 65 7.82 9.50 -2.04
C TYR A 65 9.08 10.27 -2.43
N GLY A 66 10.13 9.57 -2.89
CA GLY A 66 11.46 10.14 -3.14
C GLY A 66 12.24 10.42 -1.85
N GLY A 67 13.32 11.21 -1.97
CA GLY A 67 14.25 11.43 -0.87
C GLY A 67 14.95 12.79 -0.90
N GLY A 68 15.59 13.14 0.21
CA GLY A 68 16.36 14.38 0.37
C GLY A 68 15.50 15.64 0.27
N PHE A 69 16.10 16.70 -0.27
CA PHE A 69 15.49 18.02 -0.42
C PHE A 69 14.26 18.01 -1.36
N TRP A 70 14.26 17.11 -2.35
CA TRP A 70 13.20 17.01 -3.36
C TRP A 70 12.16 15.93 -3.04
N ARG A 71 12.09 15.47 -1.79
CA ARG A 71 11.05 14.53 -1.36
C ARG A 71 9.67 15.15 -1.59
N CYS A 72 8.71 14.34 -2.03
CA CYS A 72 7.35 14.80 -2.30
C CYS A 72 6.76 15.53 -1.09
N PRO A 73 6.34 16.80 -1.24
CA PRO A 73 5.71 17.55 -0.17
C PRO A 73 4.30 17.01 0.14
N GLY A 74 3.63 16.39 -0.84
CA GLY A 74 2.29 15.82 -0.72
C GLY A 74 2.20 14.46 -0.02
N ARG A 75 3.30 13.89 0.49
CA ARG A 75 3.29 12.53 1.09
C ARG A 75 2.27 12.37 2.22
N PHE A 76 2.15 13.38 3.08
CA PHE A 76 1.23 13.33 4.22
C PHE A 76 -0.23 13.38 3.76
N PHE A 77 -0.51 14.18 2.73
CA PHE A 77 -1.83 14.25 2.13
C PHE A 77 -2.19 12.92 1.47
N ALA A 78 -1.30 12.37 0.65
CA ALA A 78 -1.52 11.10 -0.05
C ALA A 78 -1.74 9.94 0.93
N GLU A 79 -0.93 9.84 2.00
CA GLU A 79 -1.10 8.82 3.03
C GLU A 79 -2.45 8.94 3.75
N MET A 80 -2.87 10.16 4.09
CA MET A 80 -4.14 10.37 4.77
C MET A 80 -5.35 10.15 3.88
N GLU A 81 -5.29 10.63 2.64
CA GLU A 81 -6.32 10.39 1.64
C GLU A 81 -6.51 8.89 1.40
N LEU A 82 -5.43 8.15 1.17
CA LEU A 82 -5.48 6.70 0.96
C LEU A 82 -6.00 5.97 2.22
N ALA A 83 -5.52 6.35 3.41
CA ALA A 83 -5.98 5.73 4.65
C ALA A 83 -7.49 5.92 4.84
N LEU A 84 -8.00 7.14 4.65
CA LEU A 84 -9.44 7.44 4.76
C LEU A 84 -10.25 6.73 3.68
N PHE A 85 -9.78 6.79 2.43
CA PHE A 85 -10.46 6.14 1.31
C PHE A 85 -10.57 4.63 1.51
N VAL A 86 -9.47 3.95 1.85
CA VAL A 86 -9.46 2.51 2.10
C VAL A 86 -10.35 2.16 3.29
N GLN A 87 -10.31 2.93 4.38
CA GLN A 87 -11.20 2.70 5.52
C GLN A 87 -12.69 2.81 5.13
N LEU A 88 -13.07 3.87 4.41
CA LEU A 88 -14.46 4.07 3.97
C LEU A 88 -14.91 2.94 3.04
N VAL A 89 -14.05 2.54 2.11
CA VAL A 89 -14.31 1.40 1.23
C VAL A 89 -14.51 0.12 2.05
N LEU A 90 -13.63 -0.19 2.99
CA LEU A 90 -13.71 -1.42 3.79
C LEU A 90 -14.84 -1.43 4.82
N LEU A 91 -15.32 -0.26 5.25
CA LEU A 91 -16.46 -0.14 6.18
C LEU A 91 -17.81 -0.29 5.47
N GLN A 92 -17.88 0.14 4.22
CA GLN A 92 -19.14 0.23 3.48
C GLN A 92 -19.27 -0.83 2.40
N LEU A 93 -18.17 -1.40 1.93
CA LEU A 93 -18.13 -2.28 0.76
C LEU A 93 -17.33 -3.53 1.08
N ARG A 94 -17.91 -4.68 0.73
CA ARG A 94 -17.17 -5.92 0.58
C ARG A 94 -16.81 -6.07 -0.90
N LEU A 95 -15.50 -6.13 -1.17
CA LEU A 95 -14.93 -6.30 -2.50
C LEU A 95 -14.43 -7.73 -2.66
N THR A 96 -14.81 -8.40 -3.75
CA THR A 96 -14.24 -9.69 -4.14
C THR A 96 -13.78 -9.64 -5.60
N PRO A 97 -12.60 -10.15 -5.95
CA PRO A 97 -12.16 -10.25 -7.34
C PRO A 97 -13.16 -11.07 -8.16
N THR A 98 -13.62 -10.55 -9.30
CA THR A 98 -14.58 -11.24 -10.18
C THR A 98 -13.93 -12.41 -10.92
N GLN A 99 -12.63 -12.28 -11.22
CA GLN A 99 -11.80 -13.38 -11.64
C GLN A 99 -10.88 -13.73 -10.47
N ALA A 100 -10.79 -15.01 -10.13
CA ALA A 100 -9.67 -15.51 -9.35
C ALA A 100 -8.43 -15.37 -10.22
N ALA A 101 -7.88 -14.15 -10.31
CA ALA A 101 -6.51 -13.99 -10.75
C ALA A 101 -5.71 -14.86 -9.79
N ALA A 102 -5.22 -16.00 -10.28
CA ALA A 102 -4.21 -16.76 -9.58
C ALA A 102 -3.19 -15.72 -9.13
N ALA A 103 -2.89 -15.70 -7.83
CA ALA A 103 -1.97 -14.77 -7.19
C ALA A 103 -0.53 -15.05 -7.67
N GLU A 104 -0.29 -15.11 -8.98
CA GLU A 104 1.03 -15.01 -9.54
C GLU A 104 1.49 -13.57 -9.34
N PRO A 105 2.57 -13.33 -8.59
CA PRO A 105 3.14 -12.01 -8.50
C PRO A 105 3.49 -11.56 -9.91
N ALA A 106 3.01 -10.38 -10.31
CA ALA A 106 3.31 -9.79 -11.60
C ALA A 106 4.83 -9.64 -11.71
N ARG A 107 5.49 -10.60 -12.34
CA ARG A 107 6.90 -10.50 -12.71
C ARG A 107 7.07 -9.27 -13.59
N PRO A 108 8.17 -8.52 -13.46
CA PRO A 108 8.38 -7.35 -14.30
C PRO A 108 8.46 -7.83 -15.75
N VAL A 109 7.44 -7.47 -16.52
CA VAL A 109 7.36 -7.76 -17.94
C VAL A 109 8.19 -6.70 -18.66
N ALA A 110 8.98 -7.10 -19.66
CA ALA A 110 9.85 -6.18 -20.41
C ALA A 110 9.08 -4.94 -20.89
N ALA A 111 9.75 -3.77 -20.96
CA ALA A 111 9.11 -2.47 -21.24
C ALA A 111 8.23 -2.46 -22.52
N ALA A 112 8.59 -3.23 -23.54
CA ALA A 112 7.78 -3.41 -24.76
C ALA A 112 6.44 -4.11 -24.48
N GLN A 113 6.41 -5.06 -23.54
CA GLN A 113 5.22 -5.77 -23.11
C GLN A 113 4.37 -4.94 -22.14
N GLN A 114 4.96 -4.04 -21.35
CA GLN A 114 4.21 -3.06 -20.55
C GLN A 114 3.35 -2.12 -21.41
N GLN A 115 3.85 -1.68 -22.57
CA GLN A 115 3.06 -0.85 -23.49
C GLN A 115 1.92 -1.63 -24.15
N GLN A 116 2.13 -2.91 -24.46
CA GLN A 116 1.09 -3.81 -24.97
C GLN A 116 0.02 -4.08 -23.90
N LEU A 117 0.44 -4.40 -22.67
CA LEU A 117 -0.44 -4.61 -21.52
C LEU A 117 -1.26 -3.36 -21.19
N ARG A 118 -0.71 -2.15 -21.34
CA ARG A 118 -1.46 -0.89 -21.20
C ARG A 118 -2.59 -0.73 -22.23
N LYS A 119 -2.41 -1.23 -23.46
CA LYS A 119 -3.46 -1.25 -24.49
C LYS A 119 -4.48 -2.36 -24.23
N GLU A 120 -4.06 -3.44 -23.60
CA GLU A 120 -4.86 -4.60 -23.23
C GLU A 120 -5.39 -4.55 -21.79
N GLN A 121 -5.30 -3.41 -21.10
CA GLN A 121 -5.71 -3.27 -19.69
C GLN A 121 -7.22 -3.52 -19.54
N GLN A 122 -7.55 -4.80 -19.39
CA GLN A 122 -8.76 -5.28 -18.78
C GLN A 122 -8.74 -4.70 -17.36
N GLY A 123 -9.72 -3.84 -17.05
CA GLY A 123 -9.77 -3.19 -15.75
C GLY A 123 -9.79 -4.19 -14.60
N ILE A 124 -9.53 -3.73 -13.38
CA ILE A 124 -9.72 -4.57 -12.20
C ILE A 124 -11.23 -4.76 -12.00
N HIS A 125 -11.73 -5.94 -12.36
CA HIS A 125 -13.13 -6.30 -12.16
C HIS A 125 -13.34 -6.84 -10.76
N LEU A 126 -14.14 -6.12 -9.98
CA LEU A 126 -14.50 -6.48 -8.61
C LEU A 126 -16.02 -6.63 -8.52
N THR A 127 -16.46 -7.68 -7.83
CA THR A 127 -17.82 -7.79 -7.34
C THR A 127 -17.91 -6.96 -6.05
N VAL A 128 -18.88 -6.04 -6.01
CA VAL A 128 -19.07 -5.11 -4.91
C VAL A 128 -20.37 -5.43 -4.19
N GLN A 129 -20.30 -5.61 -2.88
CA GLN A 129 -21.47 -5.77 -2.03
C GLN A 129 -21.49 -4.64 -1.00
N VAL A 130 -22.59 -3.89 -0.93
CA VAL A 130 -22.74 -2.83 0.08
C VAL A 130 -23.02 -3.47 1.44
N GLN A 131 -22.20 -3.13 2.41
CA GLN A 131 -22.40 -3.45 3.81
C GLN A 131 -23.39 -2.44 4.39
N LEU A 132 -24.67 -2.75 4.25
CA LEU A 132 -25.70 -2.06 5.01
C LEU A 132 -25.53 -2.48 6.47
N GLU A 133 -24.91 -1.63 7.29
CA GLU A 133 -25.12 -1.75 8.73
C GLU A 133 -26.62 -1.53 8.96
N ALA A 134 -27.35 -2.60 9.29
CA ALA A 134 -28.64 -2.45 9.93
C ALA A 134 -28.35 -1.65 11.19
N ALA A 135 -28.65 -0.35 11.18
CA ALA A 135 -28.44 0.58 12.28
C ALA A 135 -28.73 -0.13 13.59
N ALA A 136 -27.66 -0.54 14.28
CA ALA A 136 -27.71 -1.17 15.58
C ALA A 136 -28.08 -0.05 16.57
N GLY A 137 -29.38 0.25 16.60
CA GLY A 137 -29.92 1.40 17.30
C GLY A 137 -31.44 1.54 17.22
N SER A 138 -32.19 0.63 16.58
CA SER A 138 -33.63 0.54 16.88
C SER A 138 -33.79 -0.28 18.17
N LYS A 139 -33.95 0.38 19.32
CA LYS A 139 -34.66 -0.24 20.44
C LYS A 139 -36.06 -0.58 19.91
N ARG A 140 -36.24 -1.79 19.38
CA ARG A 140 -37.56 -2.34 19.08
C ARG A 140 -38.27 -2.48 20.42
N CYS A 141 -39.13 -1.52 20.77
CA CYS A 141 -40.24 -1.76 21.68
C CYS A 141 -41.15 -2.81 21.03
N ARG A 142 -40.84 -4.09 21.28
CA ARG A 142 -41.75 -5.20 20.98
C ARG A 142 -42.78 -5.27 22.11
N GLY A 143 -43.93 -4.63 21.90
CA GLY A 143 -45.19 -4.98 22.57
C GLY A 143 -45.36 -4.54 24.03
N ALA A 144 -46.39 -3.71 24.24
CA ALA A 144 -47.18 -3.51 25.46
C ALA A 144 -46.49 -3.69 26.83
N CYS A 145 -45.45 -2.92 27.13
CA CYS A 145 -45.06 -2.69 28.51
C CYS A 145 -45.98 -1.60 29.10
N ARG A 146 -47.01 -1.99 29.86
CA ARG A 146 -47.88 -1.06 30.61
C ARG A 146 -47.22 -0.47 31.86
N THR A 147 -45.93 -0.75 32.10
CA THR A 147 -45.21 -0.26 33.29
C THR A 147 -43.77 0.11 32.93
N CYS A 148 -43.61 1.18 32.15
CA CYS A 148 -42.32 1.85 32.05
C CYS A 148 -42.17 2.74 33.30
N SER A 149 -41.65 2.20 34.40
CA SER A 149 -41.04 3.02 35.44
C SER A 149 -39.60 3.30 35.04
N CYS A 150 -39.38 4.44 34.39
CA CYS A 150 -38.06 5.03 34.26
C CYS A 150 -37.60 5.45 35.67
N LEU A 151 -36.59 4.79 36.24
CA LEU A 151 -35.79 5.27 37.37
C LEU A 151 -34.49 4.46 37.43
N GLY A 152 -33.36 5.16 37.33
CA GLY A 152 -31.99 4.62 37.43
C GLY A 152 -31.10 5.04 36.29
#